data_AF-A0AAN9A7C3-F1
#
_entry.id   AF-A0AAN9A7C3-F1
#
_cell.length_a   1.000
_cell.length_b   1.000
_cell.length_c   1.000
_cell.angle_alpha   90.00
_cell.angle_beta   90.00
_cell.angle_gamma   90.00
#
_symmetry.space_group_name_H-M   'P 1'
#
loop_
_entity.id
_entity.type
_entity.pdbx_description
1 polymer ?
#
loop_
_entity_poly.entity_id
_entity_poly.type
_entity_poly.pdbx_seq_one_letter_code
_entity_poly.pdbx_strand_id
1 'polypeptide(L)' 'TGICRPGELLAIMGASGAGKTTLLNVLTHRNNDKLRITGDLFVNGHRVDPDALTSRSAYVQQDDLFIGMLTVREQLIFQ' A
#
# COMPACT_ATOMS: atom_id res chain seq x y z
N THR A 1 -4.27 -16.44 -7.70
CA THR A 1 -4.63 -15.94 -6.35
C THR A 1 -3.36 -15.86 -5.53
N GLY A 2 -3.19 -14.82 -4.70
CA GLY A 2 -2.04 -14.65 -3.81
C GLY A 2 -2.52 -14.56 -2.36
N ILE A 3 -1.75 -15.11 -1.42
CA ILE A 3 -2.05 -15.11 0.01
C ILE A 3 -0.76 -14.76 0.75
N CYS A 4 -0.86 -13.92 1.77
CA CYS A 4 0.22 -13.62 2.70
C CYS A 4 -0.31 -13.86 4.12
N ARG A 5 0.40 -14.68 4.91
CA ARG A 5 0.04 -14.98 6.30
C ARG A 5 0.80 -14.05 7.26
N PRO A 6 0.29 -13.85 8.49
CA PRO A 6 1.02 -13.10 9.50
C PRO A 6 2.45 -13.63 9.70
N GLY A 7 3.43 -12.72 9.66
CA GLY A 7 4.85 -13.05 9.81
C GLY A 7 5.58 -13.41 8.50
N GLU A 8 4.86 -13.50 7.37
CA GLU A 8 5.48 -13.74 6.07
C GLU A 8 5.92 -12.44 5.38
N LEU A 9 7.02 -12.51 4.64
CA LEU A 9 7.46 -11.47 3.72
C LEU A 9 7.05 -11.85 2.30
N LEU A 10 6.14 -11.09 1.71
CA LEU A 10 5.73 -11.26 0.31
C LEU A 10 6.47 -10.24 -0.58
N ALA A 11 7.18 -10.74 -1.59
CA ALA A 11 7.87 -9.90 -2.57
C ALA A 11 7.16 -9.95 -3.94
N ILE A 12 6.97 -8.78 -4.56
CA ILE A 12 6.43 -8.64 -5.92
C ILE A 12 7.60 -8.30 -6.85
N MET A 13 7.93 -9.20 -7.77
CA MET A 13 9.06 -9.05 -8.70
C MET A 13 8.56 -9.06 -10.16
N GLY A 14 9.28 -8.35 -11.03
CA GLY A 14 8.94 -8.23 -12.44
C GLY A 14 9.64 -7.06 -13.12
N ALA A 15 9.68 -7.05 -14.44
CA ALA A 15 10.32 -6.00 -15.25
C ALA A 15 9.76 -4.60 -14.96
N SER A 16 10.51 -3.55 -15.34
CA SER A 16 9.99 -2.19 -15.30
C SER A 16 8.73 -2.07 -16.15
N GLY A 17 7.71 -1.36 -15.67
CA GLY A 17 6.41 -1.26 -16.35
C GLY A 17 5.46 -2.46 -16.19
N ALA A 18 5.86 -3.55 -15.51
CA ALA A 18 5.01 -4.74 -15.29
C ALA A 18 3.81 -4.50 -14.34
N GLY A 19 3.57 -3.26 -13.88
CA GLY A 19 2.43 -2.92 -13.04
C GLY A 19 2.59 -3.20 -11.54
N LYS A 20 3.81 -3.45 -11.05
CA LYS A 20 4.08 -3.73 -9.62
C LYS A 20 3.58 -2.62 -8.68
N THR A 21 4.00 -1.38 -8.94
CA THR A 21 3.57 -0.20 -8.18
C THR A 21 2.07 0.04 -8.32
N THR A 22 1.52 -0.18 -9.52
CA THR A 22 0.08 -0.09 -9.77
C THR A 22 -0.70 -1.11 -8.95
N LEU A 23 -0.22 -2.36 -8.87
CA LEU A 23 -0.84 -3.41 -8.06
C LEU A 23 -0.81 -3.06 -6.57
N LEU A 24 0.31 -2.56 -6.05
CA LEU A 24 0.41 -2.12 -4.64
C LEU A 24 -0.55 -0.95 -4.34
N ASN A 25 -0.68 0.01 -5.25
CA ASN A 25 -1.63 1.12 -5.11
C ASN A 25 -3.09 0.63 -5.11
N VAL A 26 -3.43 -0.36 -5.94
CA VAL A 26 -4.78 -0.95 -5.98
C VAL A 26 -5.08 -1.73 -4.69
N LEU A 27 -4.12 -2.53 -4.22
CA LEU A 27 -4.29 -3.29 -2.97
C LEU A 27 -4.43 -2.38 -1.74
N THR A 28 -3.84 -1.19 -1.78
CA THR A 28 -3.91 -0.19 -0.70
C THR A 28 -5.02 0.85 -0.88
N HIS A 29 -5.90 0.68 -1.88
CA HIS A 29 -6.99 1.62 -2.19
C HIS A 29 -6.52 3.07 -2.46
N ARG A 30 -5.28 3.23 -2.95
CA ARG A 30 -4.68 4.52 -3.34
C ARG A 30 -4.65 4.72 -4.86
N ASN A 31 -5.55 4.06 -5.58
CA ASN A 31 -5.65 4.10 -7.03
C ASN A 31 -6.23 5.41 -7.55
N ASN A 32 -5.74 5.85 -8.71
CA ASN A 32 -6.37 6.94 -9.47
C ASN A 32 -7.71 6.45 -10.05
N ASP A 33 -8.74 7.30 -10.06
CA ASP A 33 -10.12 7.03 -10.55
C ASP A 33 -10.24 6.54 -12.01
N LYS A 34 -9.13 6.41 -12.72
CA LYS A 34 -9.06 6.01 -14.14
C LYS A 34 -8.96 4.50 -14.35
N LEU A 35 -8.88 3.69 -13.28
CA LEU A 35 -8.67 2.24 -13.37
C LEU A 35 -9.93 1.47 -13.00
N ARG A 36 -10.34 0.54 -13.88
CA ARG A 36 -11.39 -0.44 -13.57
C ARG A 36 -10.79 -1.62 -12.80
N ILE A 37 -11.11 -1.73 -11.53
CA ILE A 37 -10.63 -2.81 -10.65
C ILE A 37 -11.69 -3.91 -10.61
N THR A 38 -11.26 -5.16 -10.78
CA THR A 38 -12.11 -6.35 -10.67
C THR A 38 -11.42 -7.42 -9.85
N GLY A 39 -12.20 -8.26 -9.18
CA GLY A 39 -11.70 -9.30 -8.28
C GLY A 39 -12.04 -8.99 -6.83
N ASP A 40 -11.66 -9.91 -5.94
CA ASP A 40 -11.95 -9.80 -4.51
C ASP A 40 -10.65 -9.74 -3.71
N LEU A 41 -10.66 -8.89 -2.69
CA LEU A 41 -9.59 -8.72 -1.72
C LEU A 41 -10.13 -9.03 -0.33
N PHE A 42 -9.39 -9.83 0.43
CA PHE A 42 -9.77 -10.22 1.78
C PHE A 42 -8.63 -9.95 2.75
N VAL A 43 -8.95 -9.43 3.93
CA VAL A 43 -8.04 -9.31 5.07
C VAL A 43 -8.67 -10.03 6.25
N ASN A 44 -7.94 -10.99 6.83
CA ASN A 44 -8.43 -11.83 7.94
C ASN A 44 -9.80 -12.46 7.66
N GLY A 45 -10.02 -12.95 6.43
CA GLY A 45 -11.27 -13.60 6.01
C GLY A 45 -12.45 -12.66 5.71
N HIS A 46 -12.29 -11.36 5.91
CA HIS A 46 -13.32 -10.37 5.63
C HIS A 46 -13.01 -9.65 4.32
N ARG A 47 -14.04 -9.45 3.49
CA ARG A 47 -13.89 -8.66 2.25
C ARG A 47 -13.46 -7.25 2.63
N VAL A 48 -12.45 -6.74 1.93
CA VAL A 48 -11.88 -5.45 2.27
C VAL A 48 -12.88 -4.33 2.03
N ASP A 49 -13.05 -3.53 3.08
CA ASP A 49 -13.61 -2.19 3.01
C ASP A 49 -12.45 -1.19 2.86
N PRO A 50 -12.44 -0.33 1.82
CA PRO A 50 -11.38 0.66 1.58
C PRO A 50 -11.02 1.50 2.82
N ASP A 51 -12.02 1.91 3.60
CA ASP A 51 -11.83 2.76 4.78
C ASP A 51 -11.19 1.97 5.93
N ALA A 52 -11.62 0.73 6.11
CA ALA A 52 -11.09 -0.16 7.14
C ALA A 52 -9.64 -0.60 6.84
N LEU A 53 -9.26 -0.71 5.56
CA LEU A 53 -7.89 -1.06 5.17
C LEU A 53 -6.92 0.07 5.49
N THR A 54 -7.31 1.31 5.15
CA THR A 54 -6.45 2.49 5.32
C THR A 54 -6.14 2.75 6.80
N SER A 55 -7.07 2.43 7.71
CA SER A 55 -6.85 2.55 9.16
C SER A 55 -5.98 1.45 9.79
N ARG A 56 -5.75 0.33 9.09
CA ARG A 56 -5.04 -0.86 9.62
C ARG A 56 -3.76 -1.21 8.88
N SER A 57 -3.45 -0.51 7.80
CA SER A 57 -2.28 -0.76 6.97
C SER A 57 -1.48 0.53 6.79
N ALA A 58 -0.17 0.38 6.62
CA ALA A 58 0.72 1.47 6.27
C ALA A 58 1.24 1.25 4.84
N TYR A 59 1.32 2.34 4.07
CA TYR A 59 1.91 2.33 2.75
C TYR A 59 3.07 3.31 2.70
N VAL A 60 4.25 2.80 2.36
CA VAL A 60 5.46 3.60 2.15
C VAL A 60 5.59 3.87 0.66
N GLN A 61 5.66 5.14 0.29
CA GLN A 61 5.76 5.55 -1.11
C GLN A 61 7.19 5.34 -1.64
N GLN A 62 7.32 5.36 -2.97
CA GLN A 62 8.62 5.23 -3.63
C GLN A 62 9.49 6.48 -3.44
N ASP A 63 8.86 7.66 -3.38
CA ASP A 63 9.52 8.93 -3.12
C ASP A 63 9.27 9.36 -1.68
N ASP A 64 10.33 9.78 -0.98
CA ASP A 64 10.23 10.28 0.38
C ASP A 64 9.88 11.77 0.41
N LEU A 65 8.92 12.14 1.26
CA LEU A 65 8.52 13.53 1.49
C LEU A 65 9.09 14.01 2.84
N PHE A 66 10.39 14.30 2.86
CA PHE A 66 11.04 14.88 4.04
C PHE A 66 11.11 16.40 3.96
N ILE A 67 10.85 17.07 5.08
CA ILE A 67 11.08 18.51 5.22
C ILE A 67 12.51 18.68 5.74
N GLY A 68 13.42 19.15 4.90
CA GLY A 68 14.86 19.23 5.23
C GLY A 68 15.22 20.17 6.39
N MET A 69 14.26 20.92 6.92
CA MET A 69 14.42 21.80 8.08
C MET A 69 14.05 21.12 9.41
N LEU A 70 13.43 19.93 9.38
CA LEU A 70 13.00 19.20 10.57
C LEU A 70 14.01 18.12 10.97
N THR A 71 14.17 17.93 12.28
CA THR A 71 14.87 16.77 12.82
C THR A 71 14.02 15.49 12.66
N VAL A 72 14.65 14.32 12.77
CA VAL A 72 13.96 13.02 12.70
C VAL A 72 12.80 12.92 13.70
N ARG A 73 13.01 13.42 14.93
CA ARG A 73 11.96 13.40 15.97
C ARG A 73 10.77 14.27 15.57
N GLU A 74 11.02 15.46 15.05
CA GLU A 74 9.97 16.39 14.63
C GLU A 74 9.19 15.82 13.45
N GLN A 75 9.88 15.21 12.48
CA GLN A 75 9.24 14.53 11.35
C GLN A 75 8.29 13.42 11.83
N LEU A 76 8.70 12.57 12.78
CA LEU A 76 7.84 11.50 13.31
C LEU A 76 6.66 11.98 14.17
N ILE A 77 6.72 13.20 14.72
CA ILE A 77 5.65 13.75 15.56
C ILE A 77 4.60 14.49 14.72
N PHE A 78 5.04 15.19 13.66
CA PHE A 78 4.19 16.08 12.88
C PHE A 78 3.70 15.50 11.56
N GLN A 79 4.29 14.40 11.08
CA GLN A 79 3.90 13.68 9.87
C GLN A 79 3.01 12.48 10.19
#